data_AF-A0A392TEZ8-F1
#
_entry.id   AF-A0A392TEZ8-F1
#
_cell.length_a   1.000
_cell.length_b   1.000
_cell.length_c   1.000
_cell.angle_alpha   90.00
_cell.angle_beta   90.00
_cell.angle_gamma   90.00
#
_symmetry.space_group_name_H-M   'P 1'
#
loop_
_entity.id
_entity.type
_entity.pdbx_description
1 polymer ?
#
loop_
_entity_poly.entity_id
_entity_poly.type
_entity_poly.pdbx_seq_one_letter_code
_entity_poly.pdbx_strand_id
1 'polypeptide(L)' 'PAHLEEVLREQIAEGQPRTHRPWKKIMVIVEGIYSMEGELCKLPE' A
#
# COMPACT_ATOMS: atom_id res chain seq x y z
N PRO A 1 -7.87 -7.77 2.25
CA PRO A 1 -7.75 -6.32 1.94
C PRO A 1 -7.61 -5.41 3.18
N ALA A 2 -8.21 -5.77 4.33
CA ALA A 2 -8.19 -4.96 5.55
C ALA A 2 -6.78 -4.54 5.99
N HIS A 3 -5.78 -5.42 5.85
CA HIS A 3 -4.42 -5.13 6.30
C HIS A 3 -3.74 -3.97 5.53
N LEU A 4 -3.89 -3.88 4.21
CA LEU A 4 -3.27 -2.79 3.44
C LEU A 4 -3.94 -1.45 3.75
N GLU A 5 -5.27 -1.43 3.84
CA GLU A 5 -6.01 -0.20 4.17
C GLU A 5 -5.66 0.30 5.57
N GLU A 6 -5.60 -0.60 6.56
CA GLU A 6 -5.22 -0.28 7.93
C GLU A 6 -3.80 0.32 7.99
N VAL A 7 -2.82 -0.34 7.34
CA VAL A 7 -1.44 0.15 7.30
C VAL A 7 -1.35 1.52 6.61
N LEU A 8 -2.05 1.72 5.49
CA LEU A 8 -2.04 3.01 4.81
C LEU A 8 -2.68 4.11 5.67
N ARG A 9 -3.79 3.80 6.35
CA ARG A 9 -4.49 4.75 7.22
C ARG A 9 -3.61 5.17 8.39
N GLU A 10 -2.94 4.23 9.04
CA GLU A 10 -2.00 4.50 10.13
C GLU A 10 -0.81 5.33 9.66
N GLN A 11 -0.14 4.93 8.58
CA GLN A 11 1.06 5.62 8.09
C GLN A 11 0.77 7.01 7.52
N ILE A 12 -0.44 7.25 6.99
CA ILE A 12 -0.89 8.59 6.59
C ILE A 12 -1.12 9.47 7.81
N ALA A 13 -1.75 8.93 8.86
CA ALA A 13 -2.05 9.67 10.08
C ALA A 13 -0.77 10.01 10.88
N GLU A 14 0.18 9.08 10.98
CA GLU A 14 1.43 9.26 11.71
C GLU A 14 2.48 10.07 10.94
N GLY A 15 2.41 10.06 9.60
CA GLY A 15 3.42 10.65 8.72
C GLY A 15 4.71 9.83 8.66
N GLN A 16 5.80 10.47 8.23
CA GLN A 16 7.10 9.83 8.09
C GLN A 16 7.66 9.43 9.46
N PRO A 17 8.22 8.22 9.61
CA PRO A 17 8.83 7.77 10.85
C PRO A 17 9.85 8.78 11.37
N ARG A 18 9.89 8.97 12.70
CA ARG A 18 10.78 9.87 13.45
C ARG A 18 10.48 11.36 13.29
N THR A 19 10.11 11.81 12.09
CA THR A 19 9.88 13.25 11.82
C THR A 19 8.43 13.65 11.92
N HIS A 20 7.51 12.69 11.81
CA HIS A 20 6.06 12.89 11.73
C HIS A 20 5.64 13.85 10.62
N ARG A 21 6.51 14.11 9.65
CA ARG A 21 6.19 14.97 8.52
C ARG A 21 5.28 14.23 7.55
N PRO A 22 4.29 14.89 6.94
CA PRO A 22 3.45 14.26 5.93
C PRO A 22 4.25 13.61 4.80
N TRP A 23 3.76 12.49 4.29
CA TRP A 23 4.31 11.86 3.10
C TRP A 23 4.03 12.72 1.87
N LYS A 24 5.06 12.96 1.06
CA LYS A 24 4.87 13.65 -0.23
C LYS A 24 4.21 12.75 -1.27
N LYS A 25 4.53 11.45 -1.23
CA LYS A 25 3.97 10.38 -2.05
C LYS A 25 4.07 9.06 -1.27
N ILE A 26 3.10 8.18 -1.48
CA ILE A 26 3.12 6.79 -1.02
C ILE A 26 3.02 5.91 -2.26
N MET A 27 3.97 4.99 -2.43
CA MET A 27 4.02 4.08 -3.58
C MET A 27 3.76 2.66 -3.09
N VAL A 28 2.74 2.02 -3.64
CA VAL A 28 2.40 0.63 -3.35
C VAL A 28 2.88 -0.22 -4.52
N ILE A 29 3.76 -1.18 -4.24
CA ILE A 29 4.24 -2.15 -5.23
C ILE A 29 3.61 -3.50 -4.87
N VAL A 30 3.02 -4.14 -5.87
CA VAL A 30 2.51 -5.51 -5.75
C VAL A 30 3.42 -6.42 -6.56
N GLU A 31 4.07 -7.36 -5.88
CA GLU A 31 4.75 -8.47 -6.54
C GLU A 31 3.76 -9.61 -6.76
N GLY A 32 3.61 -10.04 -8.02
CA GLY A 32 2.82 -11.20 -8.40
C GLY A 32 3.72 -12.30 -8.94
N ILE A 33 3.28 -13.55 -8.82
CA ILE A 33 3.89 -14.68 -9.54
C ILE A 33 3.36 -14.66 -10.97
N TYR A 34 4.23 -14.84 -11.96
CA TYR A 34 3.80 -14.87 -13.36
C TYR A 34 3.04 -16.18 -13.63
N SER A 35 1.71 -16.15 -13.54
CA SER A 35 0.85 -17.20 -14.10
C SER A 35 0.56 -16.87 -15.57
N MET A 36 0.71 -17.86 -16.47
CA MET A 36 0.31 -17.71 -17.88
C MET A 36 -1.19 -17.43 -18.05
N GLU A 37 -1.98 -17.58 -16.97
CA GLU A 37 -3.41 -17.30 -16.93
C GLU A 37 -3.71 -15.85 -16.52
N GLY A 38 -2.70 -15.05 -16.17
CA GLY A 38 -2.83 -13.64 -15.80
C GLY A 38 -3.52 -13.44 -14.46
N GLU A 39 -2.76 -13.33 -13.38
CA GLU A 39 -3.33 -12.94 -12.08
C GLU A 39 -3.43 -11.43 -11.96
N LEU A 40 -4.66 -10.93 -11.78
CA LEU A 40 -4.95 -9.54 -11.46
C LEU A 40 -5.06 -9.39 -9.94
N CYS A 41 -4.20 -8.55 -9.35
CA CYS A 41 -4.34 -8.20 -7.94
C CYS A 41 -5.66 -7.46 -7.74
N LYS A 42 -6.58 -8.08 -7.00
CA LYS A 42 -7.89 -7.51 -6.66
C LYS A 42 -7.72 -6.45 -5.57
N LEU A 43 -7.25 -5.28 -5.95
CA LEU A 43 -7.32 -4.08 -5.13
C LEU A 43 -8.76 -3.53 -5.14
N PRO A 44 -9.26 -3.01 -4.01
CA PRO A 44 -10.53 -2.27 -4.00
C PRO A 44 -10.45 -1.03 -4.90
N GLU A 45 -11.56 -0.68 -5.56
CA GLU A 45 -11.71 0.51 -6.42
C GLU A 45 -11.71 1.83 -5.61
#